data_AF-A0A1M6LB23-F1
#
_entry.id   AF-A0A1M6LB23-F1
#
_cell.length_a   1.000
_cell.length_b   1.000
_cell.length_c   1.000
_cell.angle_alpha   90.00
_cell.angle_beta   90.00
_cell.angle_gamma   90.00
#
_symmetry.space_group_name_H-M   'P 1'
#
loop_
_entity.id
_entity.type
_entity.pdbx_description
1 polymer ?
#
loop_
_entity_poly.entity_id
_entity_poly.type
_entity_poly.pdbx_seq_one_letter_code
_entity_poly.pdbx_strand_id
1 'polypeptide(L)'
;MPNYEMKFSVSEAAKYFRTDRDRIKKWAYIFSDYLEPAANPPKGTPRKFSAEDLRVFAYVFYYWEDEADIEAIKIGLNTNGHYEDIYDNFITGLTPLFIERPEGLNEDWLHGALFDGMSEYGDIFEIADSYKNAGDILVDAAIDNDEAFELVNPILFNYRHATELYLKATIGKWKKTHDLVELQKEFIEILKSEFDATLPKWFSDIVLVFNEFDPKGTTFRYGGRAPREVWVDVRHIKTLMGWMSKSFRRIGNRRLGLQDFD
;
A
#
# COMPACT_ATOMS: atom_id res chain seq x y z
N MET A 1 0.11 13.62 -17.03
CA MET A 1 0.38 12.53 -16.07
C MET A 1 0.65 13.16 -14.71
N PRO A 2 0.36 12.48 -13.58
CA PRO A 2 0.75 13.00 -12.27
C PRO A 2 2.27 13.16 -12.18
N ASN A 3 2.73 14.11 -11.37
CA ASN A 3 4.15 14.39 -11.19
C ASN A 3 4.74 13.49 -10.10
N TYR A 4 5.11 12.25 -10.44
CA TYR A 4 5.63 11.29 -9.47
C TYR A 4 7.01 11.66 -8.91
N GLU A 5 7.84 12.37 -9.67
CA GLU A 5 9.17 12.83 -9.23
C GLU A 5 9.08 13.89 -8.12
N MET A 6 7.92 14.56 -7.97
CA MET A 6 7.73 15.68 -7.04
C MET A 6 8.76 16.80 -7.24
N LYS A 7 9.18 17.02 -8.49
CA LYS A 7 10.04 18.13 -8.89
C LYS A 7 9.26 19.13 -9.74
N PHE A 8 9.38 20.41 -9.43
CA PHE A 8 8.56 21.47 -10.02
C PHE A 8 9.43 22.54 -10.67
N SER A 9 9.03 22.97 -11.86
CA SER A 9 9.63 24.10 -12.56
C SER A 9 9.12 25.44 -11.99
N VAL A 10 9.82 26.53 -12.32
CA VAL A 10 9.37 27.91 -12.02
C VAL A 10 7.96 28.18 -12.55
N SER A 11 7.63 27.68 -13.74
CA SER A 11 6.28 27.84 -14.31
C SER A 11 5.21 27.12 -13.52
N GLU A 12 5.50 25.92 -13.02
CA GLU A 12 4.53 25.14 -12.24
C GLU A 12 4.33 25.76 -10.86
N ALA A 13 5.41 26.14 -10.18
CA ALA A 13 5.34 26.88 -8.92
C ALA A 13 4.51 28.17 -9.06
N ALA A 14 4.78 28.98 -10.09
CA ALA A 14 4.04 30.21 -10.37
C ALA A 14 2.53 29.95 -10.56
N LYS A 15 2.17 28.84 -11.23
CA LYS A 15 0.78 28.44 -11.41
C LYS A 15 0.11 28.08 -10.08
N TYR A 16 0.78 27.35 -9.19
CA TYR A 16 0.23 26.97 -7.89
C TYR A 16 -0.02 28.19 -6.99
N PHE A 17 0.90 29.14 -6.97
CA PHE A 17 0.77 30.37 -6.18
C PHE A 17 0.04 31.50 -6.91
N ARG A 18 -0.48 31.25 -8.13
CA ARG A 18 -1.17 32.25 -8.97
C ARG A 18 -0.39 33.56 -9.09
N THR A 19 0.92 33.45 -9.24
CA THR A 19 1.84 34.58 -9.34
C THR A 19 2.69 34.46 -10.60
N ASP A 20 3.55 35.44 -10.89
CA ASP A 20 4.43 35.41 -12.05
C ASP A 20 5.76 34.69 -11.76
N ARG A 21 6.47 34.32 -12.84
CA ARG A 21 7.73 33.57 -12.74
C ARG A 21 8.85 34.36 -12.08
N ASP A 22 8.83 35.68 -12.19
CA ASP A 22 9.88 36.53 -11.61
C ASP A 22 9.67 36.69 -10.11
N ARG A 23 8.42 36.69 -9.63
CA ARG A 23 8.09 36.56 -8.20
C ARG A 23 8.66 35.28 -7.60
N ILE A 24 8.45 34.12 -8.25
CA ILE A 24 9.00 32.85 -7.79
C ILE A 24 10.53 32.87 -7.74
N LYS A 25 11.19 33.41 -8.77
CA LYS A 25 12.66 33.55 -8.77
C LYS A 25 13.16 34.49 -7.66
N LYS A 26 12.41 35.56 -7.39
CA LYS A 26 12.72 36.51 -6.31
C LYS A 26 12.64 35.82 -4.95
N TRP A 27 11.58 35.05 -4.68
CA TRP A 27 11.49 34.26 -3.45
C TRP A 27 12.61 33.24 -3.35
N ALA A 28 12.89 32.49 -4.43
CA ALA A 28 13.97 31.53 -4.46
C ALA A 28 15.33 32.14 -4.10
N TYR A 29 15.59 33.37 -4.56
CA TYR A 29 16.83 34.07 -4.25
C TYR A 29 16.88 34.60 -2.81
N ILE A 30 15.81 35.21 -2.31
CA ILE A 30 15.77 35.82 -0.98
C ILE A 30 15.82 34.77 0.14
N PHE A 31 15.14 33.64 -0.07
CA PHE A 31 15.03 32.56 0.91
C PHE A 31 15.90 31.35 0.56
N SER A 32 17.01 31.56 -0.16
CA SER A 32 17.89 30.47 -0.61
C SER A 32 18.37 29.54 0.50
N ASP A 33 18.53 30.06 1.71
CA ASP A 33 19.03 29.32 2.88
C ASP A 33 18.04 28.27 3.39
N TYR A 34 16.78 28.36 2.98
CA TYR A 34 15.69 27.44 3.36
C TYR A 34 15.30 26.48 2.24
N LEU A 35 16.00 26.53 1.09
CA LEU A 35 15.65 25.78 -0.10
C LEU A 35 16.75 24.79 -0.49
N GLU A 36 16.38 23.76 -1.25
CA GLU A 36 17.34 22.85 -1.84
C GLU A 36 18.28 23.59 -2.82
N PRO A 37 19.54 23.14 -2.99
CA PRO A 37 20.47 23.75 -3.94
C PRO A 37 19.94 23.83 -5.38
N ALA A 38 19.06 22.90 -5.78
CA ALA A 38 18.41 22.88 -7.09
C ALA A 38 17.47 24.08 -7.33
N ALA A 39 17.00 24.74 -6.27
CA ALA A 39 16.19 25.95 -6.35
C ALA A 39 16.98 27.16 -6.88
N ASN A 40 18.31 27.18 -6.66
CA ASN A 40 19.25 28.20 -7.13
C ASN A 40 20.51 27.56 -7.78
N PRO A 41 20.37 26.87 -8.92
CA PRO A 41 21.48 26.17 -9.53
C PRO A 41 22.43 27.14 -10.28
N PRO A 42 23.62 26.68 -10.69
CA PRO A 42 24.55 27.46 -11.50
C PRO A 42 23.93 27.97 -12.81
N LYS A 43 24.53 29.03 -13.36
CA LYS A 43 24.07 29.66 -14.61
C LYS A 43 24.02 28.63 -15.75
N GLY A 44 22.88 28.57 -16.43
CA GLY A 44 22.63 27.65 -17.54
C GLY A 44 21.80 26.41 -17.17
N THR A 45 21.63 26.14 -15.87
CA THR A 45 20.79 25.04 -15.39
C THR A 45 19.39 25.55 -15.00
N PRO A 46 18.30 24.88 -15.42
CA PRO A 46 16.96 25.24 -14.98
C PRO A 46 16.77 25.02 -13.47
N ARG A 47 16.12 25.99 -12.80
CA ARG A 47 15.68 25.85 -11.40
C ARG A 47 14.65 24.73 -11.30
N LYS A 48 14.83 23.87 -10.30
CA LYS A 48 13.86 22.85 -9.91
C LYS A 48 13.58 23.01 -8.42
N PHE A 49 12.32 22.85 -8.04
CA PHE A 49 11.86 22.92 -6.66
C PHE A 49 11.35 21.56 -6.22
N SER A 50 11.62 21.16 -4.98
CA SER A 50 10.99 20.01 -4.34
C SER A 50 9.64 20.38 -3.71
N ALA A 51 8.95 19.39 -3.13
CA ALA A 51 7.77 19.63 -2.32
C ALA A 51 8.07 20.54 -1.11
N GLU A 52 9.22 20.35 -0.46
CA GLU A 52 9.64 21.17 0.68
C GLU A 52 9.98 22.60 0.26
N ASP A 53 10.56 22.81 -0.92
CA ASP A 53 10.75 24.16 -1.46
C ASP A 53 9.41 24.88 -1.69
N LEU A 54 8.40 24.15 -2.20
CA LEU A 54 7.05 24.69 -2.36
C LEU A 54 6.37 24.96 -1.02
N ARG A 55 6.65 24.18 0.02
CA ARG A 55 6.15 24.42 1.39
C ARG A 55 6.67 25.74 1.92
N VAL A 56 7.97 26.00 1.75
CA VAL A 56 8.58 27.30 2.07
C VAL A 56 7.91 28.41 1.26
N PHE A 57 7.69 28.24 -0.04
CA PHE A 57 6.98 29.24 -0.85
C PHE A 57 5.53 29.45 -0.43
N ALA A 58 4.83 28.45 0.09
CA ALA A 58 3.48 28.62 0.60
C ALA A 58 3.47 29.51 1.86
N TYR A 59 4.43 29.32 2.76
CA TYR A 59 4.63 30.19 3.90
C TYR A 59 4.96 31.63 3.47
N VAL A 60 5.95 31.76 2.57
CA VAL A 60 6.34 33.06 2.01
C VAL A 60 5.15 33.75 1.38
N PHE A 61 4.41 33.08 0.49
CA PHE A 61 3.25 33.63 -0.20
C PHE A 61 2.18 34.14 0.77
N TYR A 62 1.91 33.40 1.85
CA TYR A 62 0.90 33.79 2.84
C TYR A 62 1.24 35.11 3.53
N TYR A 63 2.52 35.32 3.88
CA TYR A 63 3.01 36.52 4.55
C TYR A 63 3.57 37.58 3.58
N TRP A 64 3.45 37.35 2.27
CA TRP A 64 4.03 38.23 1.28
C TRP A 64 3.14 39.45 1.02
N GLU A 65 3.53 40.61 1.56
CA GLU A 65 2.88 41.91 1.31
C GLU A 65 3.62 42.76 0.24
N ASP A 66 3.08 43.94 -0.09
CA ASP A 66 3.70 44.88 -1.03
C ASP A 66 5.12 45.29 -0.57
N GLU A 67 5.28 45.57 0.73
CA GLU A 67 6.55 45.77 1.43
C GLU A 67 6.78 44.66 2.46
N ALA A 68 6.98 43.43 1.98
CA ALA A 68 7.17 42.27 2.85
C ALA A 68 8.35 42.42 3.82
N ASP A 69 8.10 42.19 5.11
CA ASP A 69 9.13 42.07 6.14
C ASP A 69 9.85 40.72 6.00
N ILE A 70 10.99 40.75 5.31
CA ILE A 70 11.79 39.56 5.02
C ILE A 70 12.31 38.91 6.30
N GLU A 71 12.66 39.70 7.32
CA GLU A 71 13.21 39.16 8.56
C GLU A 71 12.12 38.48 9.39
N ALA A 72 10.91 39.04 9.43
CA ALA A 72 9.76 38.37 10.06
C ALA A 72 9.45 37.02 9.40
N ILE A 73 9.44 36.96 8.05
CA ILE A 73 9.20 35.70 7.33
C ILE A 73 10.31 34.68 7.65
N LYS A 74 11.58 35.10 7.68
CA LYS A 74 12.70 34.24 8.05
C LYS A 74 12.61 33.72 9.49
N ILE A 75 12.20 34.56 10.44
CA ILE A 75 11.99 34.14 11.83
C ILE A 75 10.95 33.00 11.86
N GLY A 76 9.83 33.17 11.16
CA GLY A 76 8.80 32.14 11.05
C GLY A 76 9.28 30.83 10.42
N LEU A 77 10.10 30.92 9.37
CA LEU A 77 10.73 29.74 8.76
C LEU A 77 11.68 29.03 9.74
N ASN A 78 12.49 29.77 10.49
CA ASN A 78 13.40 29.21 11.51
C ASN A 78 12.67 28.55 12.68
N THR A 79 11.44 28.97 12.98
CA THR A 79 10.59 28.35 13.99
C THR A 79 9.68 27.26 13.42
N ASN A 80 9.94 26.78 12.20
CA ASN A 80 9.16 25.73 11.54
C ASN A 80 7.68 26.09 11.29
N GLY A 81 7.34 27.38 11.18
CA GLY A 81 5.95 27.83 10.93
C GLY A 81 5.37 27.34 9.60
N HIS A 82 6.22 26.90 8.67
CA HIS A 82 5.83 26.31 7.39
C HIS A 82 5.36 24.83 7.50
N TYR A 83 5.31 24.27 8.72
CA TYR A 83 4.73 22.96 9.04
C TYR A 83 3.35 23.08 9.74
N GLU A 84 2.69 24.23 9.66
CA GLU A 84 1.30 24.36 10.09
C GLU A 84 0.33 23.69 9.09
N ASP A 85 -0.82 23.23 9.58
CA ASP A 85 -1.82 22.45 8.84
C ASP A 85 -2.20 23.05 7.47
N ILE A 86 -2.26 24.38 7.37
CA ILE A 86 -2.63 25.05 6.11
C ILE A 86 -1.60 24.79 5.00
N TYR A 87 -0.33 24.66 5.34
CA TYR A 87 0.76 24.38 4.40
C TYR A 87 0.88 22.89 4.14
N ASP A 88 0.68 22.05 5.17
CA ASP A 88 0.59 20.60 5.00
C ASP A 88 -0.52 20.21 4.01
N ASN A 89 -1.72 20.77 4.19
CA ASN A 89 -2.84 20.51 3.28
C ASN A 89 -2.54 20.95 1.84
N PHE A 90 -1.83 22.06 1.66
CA PHE A 90 -1.36 22.49 0.34
C PHE A 90 -0.42 21.46 -0.27
N ILE A 91 0.58 20.99 0.48
CA ILE A 91 1.53 19.96 0.01
C ILE A 91 0.83 18.63 -0.27
N THR A 92 -0.09 18.19 0.60
CA THR A 92 -0.93 17.01 0.36
C THR A 92 -1.72 17.15 -0.94
N GLY A 93 -2.29 18.32 -1.22
CA GLY A 93 -3.02 18.59 -2.47
C GLY A 93 -2.15 18.55 -3.73
N LEU A 94 -0.83 18.72 -3.60
CA LEU A 94 0.13 18.60 -4.69
C LEU A 94 0.68 17.19 -4.86
N THR A 95 0.72 16.42 -3.78
CA THR A 95 1.34 15.10 -3.73
C THR A 95 0.44 14.08 -4.42
N PRO A 96 0.87 13.44 -5.52
CA PRO A 96 0.12 12.38 -6.15
C PRO A 96 0.06 11.14 -5.25
N LEU A 97 -0.92 10.26 -5.53
CA LEU A 97 -1.12 9.04 -4.75
C LEU A 97 0.11 8.12 -4.68
N PHE A 98 0.92 8.11 -5.74
CA PHE A 98 2.20 7.41 -5.80
C PHE A 98 3.30 8.40 -6.12
N ILE A 99 4.47 8.23 -5.50
CA ILE A 99 5.66 9.03 -5.79
C ILE A 99 6.79 8.10 -6.19
N GLU A 100 7.77 8.63 -6.92
CA GLU A 100 9.03 7.91 -7.12
C GLU A 100 9.73 7.68 -5.78
N ARG A 101 10.67 6.72 -5.76
CA ARG A 101 11.45 6.37 -4.58
C ARG A 101 12.06 7.65 -3.97
N PRO A 102 11.70 8.02 -2.72
CA PRO A 102 12.31 9.16 -2.05
C PRO A 102 13.82 9.00 -1.90
N GLU A 103 14.55 10.11 -1.97
CA GLU A 103 15.95 10.14 -1.58
C GLU A 103 16.08 10.02 -0.06
N GLY A 104 17.11 9.34 0.42
CA GLY A 104 17.39 9.25 1.87
C GLY A 104 16.53 8.26 2.67
N LEU A 105 15.81 7.34 2.02
CA LEU A 105 15.10 6.25 2.71
C LEU A 105 16.02 5.52 3.69
N ASN A 106 15.57 5.40 4.94
CA ASN A 106 16.25 4.68 6.02
C ASN A 106 15.22 3.89 6.87
N GLU A 107 15.67 3.26 7.95
CA GLU A 107 14.86 2.38 8.80
C GLU A 107 13.76 3.11 9.59
N ASP A 108 13.81 4.44 9.72
CA ASP A 108 12.80 5.23 10.43
C ASP A 108 11.57 5.55 9.57
N TRP A 109 11.60 5.23 8.27
CA TRP A 109 10.49 5.45 7.33
C TRP A 109 9.44 4.34 7.44
N LEU A 110 8.69 4.34 8.54
CA LEU A 110 7.71 3.29 8.88
C LEU A 110 6.31 3.49 8.26
N HIS A 111 6.13 4.54 7.45
CA HIS A 111 4.83 4.99 6.94
C HIS A 111 4.60 4.66 5.45
N GLY A 112 5.53 3.96 4.80
CA GLY A 112 5.45 3.63 3.38
C GLY A 112 6.15 2.32 3.03
N ALA A 113 5.91 1.83 1.81
CA ALA A 113 6.58 0.68 1.26
C ALA A 113 6.93 0.93 -0.21
N LEU A 114 8.07 0.43 -0.66
CA LEU A 114 8.35 0.36 -2.10
C LEU A 114 7.46 -0.71 -2.70
N PHE A 115 6.73 -0.33 -3.75
CA PHE A 115 5.80 -1.18 -4.46
C PHE A 115 6.26 -1.28 -5.91
N ASP A 116 6.49 -2.51 -6.41
CA ASP A 116 7.05 -2.86 -7.73
C ASP A 116 8.61 -2.76 -7.85
N GLY A 117 9.22 -3.44 -8.85
CA GLY A 117 10.68 -3.50 -9.07
C GLY A 117 11.24 -4.72 -9.84
N MET A 118 12.55 -5.03 -9.66
CA MET A 118 13.28 -6.16 -10.34
C MET A 118 12.81 -7.57 -9.94
N SER A 119 11.87 -7.71 -9.03
CA SER A 119 11.15 -8.96 -8.81
C SER A 119 9.92 -8.94 -9.72
N GLU A 120 9.82 -9.86 -10.67
CA GLU A 120 8.49 -10.29 -11.15
C GLU A 120 7.59 -10.40 -9.92
N TYR A 121 6.46 -9.69 -9.90
CA TYR A 121 5.52 -9.56 -8.78
C TYR A 121 5.68 -10.72 -7.82
N GLY A 122 6.13 -10.39 -6.59
CA GLY A 122 6.66 -11.30 -5.58
C GLY A 122 5.95 -12.65 -5.55
N ASP A 123 6.72 -13.69 -5.21
CA ASP A 123 6.26 -15.07 -5.08
C ASP A 123 4.77 -15.10 -4.68
N ILE A 124 3.92 -15.76 -5.47
CA ILE A 124 2.46 -15.78 -5.24
C ILE A 124 2.15 -16.21 -3.79
N PHE A 125 3.04 -16.99 -3.16
CA PHE A 125 2.99 -17.25 -1.73
C PHE A 125 3.11 -15.99 -0.85
N GLU A 126 4.08 -15.12 -1.08
CA GLU A 126 4.23 -13.84 -0.35
C GLU A 126 2.99 -12.95 -0.51
N ILE A 127 2.40 -12.92 -1.71
CA ILE A 127 1.15 -12.18 -1.93
C ILE A 127 0.01 -12.83 -1.13
N ALA A 128 -0.10 -14.17 -1.14
CA ALA A 128 -1.09 -14.88 -0.34
C ALA A 128 -0.94 -14.59 1.16
N ASP A 129 0.30 -14.58 1.67
CA ASP A 129 0.61 -14.25 3.05
C ASP A 129 0.25 -12.80 3.39
N SER A 130 0.51 -11.86 2.48
CA SER A 130 0.14 -10.45 2.66
C SER A 130 -1.38 -10.30 2.83
N TYR A 131 -2.19 -10.91 1.96
CA TYR A 131 -3.66 -10.89 2.10
C TYR A 131 -4.15 -11.60 3.35
N LYS A 132 -3.56 -12.76 3.70
CA LYS A 132 -3.90 -13.46 4.94
C LYS A 132 -3.59 -12.58 6.16
N ASN A 133 -2.40 -11.96 6.20
CA ASN A 133 -1.97 -11.09 7.29
C ASN A 133 -2.87 -9.86 7.42
N ALA A 134 -3.29 -9.26 6.30
CA ALA A 134 -4.29 -8.20 6.31
C ALA A 134 -5.62 -8.69 6.91
N GLY A 135 -6.06 -9.90 6.56
CA GLY A 135 -7.22 -10.54 7.20
C GLY A 135 -7.05 -10.73 8.70
N ASP A 136 -5.89 -11.20 9.16
CA ASP A 136 -5.57 -11.38 10.57
C ASP A 136 -5.60 -10.07 11.36
N ILE A 137 -5.02 -8.99 10.80
CA ILE A 137 -5.00 -7.65 11.40
C ILE A 137 -6.42 -7.10 11.51
N LEU A 138 -7.24 -7.27 10.47
CA LEU A 138 -8.64 -6.86 10.51
C LEU A 138 -9.45 -7.65 11.53
N VAL A 139 -9.17 -8.94 11.72
CA VAL A 139 -9.81 -9.73 12.79
C VAL A 139 -9.43 -9.20 14.16
N ASP A 140 -8.15 -8.89 14.41
CA ASP A 140 -7.72 -8.34 15.70
C ASP A 140 -8.39 -6.99 15.96
N ALA A 141 -8.33 -6.08 14.98
CA ALA A 141 -9.00 -4.77 15.07
C ALA A 141 -10.51 -4.91 15.30
N ALA A 142 -11.17 -5.82 14.58
CA ALA A 142 -12.61 -6.06 14.73
C ALA A 142 -13.00 -6.59 16.12
N ILE A 143 -12.15 -7.42 16.72
CA ILE A 143 -12.37 -7.96 18.06
C ILE A 143 -12.10 -6.88 19.10
N ASP A 144 -11.00 -6.13 18.96
CA ASP A 144 -10.56 -5.15 19.94
C ASP A 144 -11.49 -3.92 20.02
N ASN A 145 -12.21 -3.62 18.92
CA ASN A 145 -13.12 -2.49 18.83
C ASN A 145 -14.62 -2.88 18.79
N ASP A 146 -14.96 -4.18 18.94
CA ASP A 146 -16.32 -4.71 18.76
C ASP A 146 -16.95 -4.42 17.38
N GLU A 147 -16.12 -4.35 16.33
CA GLU A 147 -16.46 -3.97 14.94
C GLU A 147 -16.55 -5.18 13.97
N ALA A 148 -16.89 -6.35 14.50
CA ALA A 148 -16.95 -7.58 13.70
C ALA A 148 -17.93 -7.47 12.53
N PHE A 149 -19.06 -6.77 12.71
CA PHE A 149 -20.06 -6.62 11.66
C PHE A 149 -19.58 -5.69 10.54
N GLU A 150 -18.88 -4.62 10.90
CA GLU A 150 -18.36 -3.59 10.01
C GLU A 150 -17.23 -4.14 9.14
N LEU A 151 -16.41 -5.04 9.71
CA LEU A 151 -15.21 -5.58 9.07
C LEU A 151 -15.38 -7.00 8.50
N VAL A 152 -16.54 -7.67 8.67
CA VAL A 152 -16.71 -9.08 8.24
C VAL A 152 -16.46 -9.28 6.75
N ASN A 153 -16.96 -8.39 5.89
CA ASN A 153 -16.80 -8.52 4.43
C ASN A 153 -15.33 -8.42 3.98
N PRO A 154 -14.55 -7.39 4.37
CA PRO A 154 -13.13 -7.34 4.02
C PRO A 154 -12.31 -8.46 4.67
N ILE A 155 -12.64 -8.92 5.89
CA ILE A 155 -12.03 -10.10 6.50
C ILE A 155 -12.23 -11.34 5.63
N LEU A 156 -13.48 -11.63 5.25
CA LEU A 156 -13.82 -12.80 4.43
C LEU A 156 -13.19 -12.72 3.03
N PHE A 157 -13.18 -11.53 2.42
CA PHE A 157 -12.52 -11.33 1.13
C PHE A 157 -11.03 -11.63 1.18
N ASN A 158 -10.32 -11.08 2.18
CA ASN A 158 -8.88 -11.29 2.35
C ASN A 158 -8.53 -12.77 2.52
N TYR A 159 -9.25 -13.50 3.37
CA TYR A 159 -9.02 -14.94 3.56
C TYR A 159 -9.40 -15.78 2.34
N ARG A 160 -10.51 -15.46 1.67
CA ARG A 160 -10.90 -16.13 0.42
C ARG A 160 -9.85 -15.90 -0.66
N HIS A 161 -9.33 -14.68 -0.78
CA HIS A 161 -8.31 -14.36 -1.79
C HIS A 161 -6.98 -15.02 -1.47
N ALA A 162 -6.53 -15.00 -0.21
CA ALA A 162 -5.35 -15.74 0.23
C ALA A 162 -5.46 -17.24 -0.07
N THR A 163 -6.63 -17.85 0.18
CA THR A 163 -6.91 -19.26 -0.16
C THR A 163 -6.71 -19.53 -1.66
N GLU A 164 -7.22 -18.66 -2.53
CA GLU A 164 -7.02 -18.77 -3.99
C GLU A 164 -5.54 -18.69 -4.35
N LEU A 165 -4.81 -17.72 -3.79
CA LEU A 165 -3.41 -17.48 -4.10
C LEU A 165 -2.52 -18.62 -3.62
N TYR A 166 -2.75 -19.17 -2.43
CA TYR A 166 -2.01 -20.34 -1.95
C TYR A 166 -2.20 -21.57 -2.86
N LEU A 167 -3.44 -21.82 -3.29
CA LEU A 167 -3.73 -22.89 -4.24
C LEU A 167 -2.98 -22.66 -5.57
N LYS A 168 -3.04 -21.44 -6.12
CA LYS A 168 -2.36 -21.07 -7.38
C LYS A 168 -0.84 -21.15 -7.28
N ALA A 169 -0.26 -20.67 -6.18
CA ALA A 169 1.17 -20.74 -5.92
C ALA A 169 1.65 -22.20 -5.90
N THR A 170 0.83 -23.10 -5.33
CA THR A 170 1.13 -24.53 -5.33
C THR A 170 0.88 -25.18 -6.70
N ILE A 171 -0.13 -24.78 -7.47
CA ILE A 171 -0.36 -25.42 -8.78
C ILE A 171 0.74 -25.08 -9.80
N GLY A 172 1.45 -23.96 -9.62
CA GLY A 172 2.61 -23.58 -10.45
C GLY A 172 2.24 -23.18 -11.88
N LYS A 173 0.94 -23.03 -12.17
CA LYS A 173 0.43 -22.52 -13.45
C LYS A 173 -0.46 -21.33 -13.17
N TRP A 174 -0.31 -20.27 -13.96
CA TRP A 174 -1.21 -19.11 -14.01
C TRP A 174 -2.58 -19.52 -14.56
N LYS A 175 -3.29 -20.39 -13.84
CA LYS A 175 -4.62 -20.82 -14.20
C LYS A 175 -5.52 -19.59 -14.05
N LYS A 176 -6.06 -19.14 -15.19
CA LYS A 176 -6.97 -17.99 -15.28
C LYS A 176 -8.38 -18.37 -14.78
N THR A 177 -8.46 -18.99 -13.60
CA THR A 177 -9.71 -19.32 -12.92
C THR A 177 -9.71 -18.73 -11.52
N HIS A 178 -10.89 -18.43 -11.02
CA HIS A 178 -11.15 -18.04 -9.63
C HIS A 178 -11.98 -19.11 -8.89
N ASP A 179 -12.31 -20.22 -9.57
CA ASP A 179 -13.06 -21.33 -8.99
C ASP A 179 -12.18 -22.12 -8.03
N LEU A 180 -12.50 -22.07 -6.74
CA LEU A 180 -11.69 -22.72 -5.71
C LEU A 180 -11.85 -24.24 -5.72
N VAL A 181 -13.00 -24.76 -6.17
CA VAL A 181 -13.23 -26.20 -6.29
C VAL A 181 -12.37 -26.79 -7.39
N GLU A 182 -12.25 -26.12 -8.53
CA GLU A 182 -11.33 -26.53 -9.59
C GLU A 182 -9.87 -26.50 -9.13
N LEU A 183 -9.46 -25.44 -8.43
CA LEU A 183 -8.11 -25.32 -7.90
C LEU A 183 -7.81 -26.41 -6.85
N GLN A 184 -8.78 -26.71 -5.98
CA GLN A 184 -8.64 -27.78 -4.98
C GLN A 184 -8.47 -29.16 -5.62
N LYS A 185 -9.19 -29.47 -6.71
CA LYS A 185 -9.02 -30.75 -7.42
C LYS A 185 -7.58 -30.92 -7.88
N GLU A 186 -6.99 -29.91 -8.51
CA GLU A 186 -5.59 -29.96 -8.95
C GLU A 186 -4.62 -30.05 -7.76
N PHE A 187 -4.90 -29.32 -6.68
CA PHE A 187 -4.10 -29.41 -5.47
C PHE A 187 -4.14 -30.80 -4.83
N ILE A 188 -5.28 -31.49 -4.83
CA ILE A 188 -5.40 -32.88 -4.35
C ILE A 188 -4.53 -33.83 -5.19
N GLU A 189 -4.52 -33.67 -6.52
CA GLU A 189 -3.66 -34.48 -7.41
C GLU A 189 -2.18 -34.24 -7.12
N ILE A 190 -1.79 -33.00 -6.82
CA ILE A 190 -0.43 -32.66 -6.37
C ILE A 190 -0.10 -33.34 -5.05
N LEU A 191 -0.97 -33.22 -4.04
CA LEU A 191 -0.77 -33.83 -2.73
C LEU A 191 -0.58 -35.34 -2.84
N LYS A 192 -1.39 -35.98 -3.68
CA LYS A 192 -1.32 -37.42 -3.87
C LYS A 192 -0.07 -37.84 -4.65
N SER A 193 0.26 -37.14 -5.73
CA SER A 193 1.36 -37.55 -6.62
C SER A 193 2.75 -37.21 -6.08
N GLU A 194 2.90 -36.09 -5.37
CA GLU A 194 4.21 -35.63 -4.88
C GLU A 194 4.48 -35.97 -3.42
N PHE A 195 3.44 -36.13 -2.60
CA PHE A 195 3.59 -36.33 -1.15
C PHE A 195 2.93 -37.60 -0.62
N ASP A 196 2.25 -38.37 -1.48
CA ASP A 196 1.38 -39.50 -1.08
C ASP A 196 0.39 -39.12 0.05
N ALA A 197 -0.05 -37.86 0.05
CA ALA A 197 -0.87 -37.27 1.11
C ALA A 197 -2.33 -37.13 0.67
N THR A 198 -3.24 -37.07 1.65
CA THR A 198 -4.65 -36.76 1.44
C THR A 198 -4.99 -35.41 2.06
N LEU A 199 -5.95 -34.70 1.48
CA LEU A 199 -6.39 -33.41 1.99
C LEU A 199 -7.30 -33.61 3.21
N PRO A 200 -6.95 -33.07 4.40
CA PRO A 200 -7.81 -33.18 5.57
C PRO A 200 -9.16 -32.49 5.37
N LYS A 201 -10.21 -33.02 6.01
CA LYS A 201 -11.57 -32.47 5.87
C LYS A 201 -11.66 -30.98 6.23
N TRP A 202 -11.06 -30.57 7.34
CA TRP A 202 -11.10 -29.16 7.78
C TRP A 202 -10.53 -28.21 6.72
N PHE A 203 -9.48 -28.64 6.01
CA PHE A 203 -8.88 -27.85 4.94
C PHE A 203 -9.84 -27.79 3.75
N SER A 204 -10.39 -28.95 3.39
CA SER A 204 -11.32 -29.05 2.28
C SER A 204 -12.56 -28.17 2.50
N ASP A 205 -13.11 -28.18 3.71
CA ASP A 205 -14.30 -27.41 4.08
C ASP A 205 -14.07 -25.90 3.89
N ILE A 206 -12.89 -25.37 4.22
CA ILE A 206 -12.57 -23.94 4.03
C ILE A 206 -12.73 -23.54 2.55
N VAL A 207 -12.14 -24.31 1.65
CA VAL A 207 -12.22 -24.07 0.19
C VAL A 207 -13.67 -24.15 -0.28
N LEU A 208 -14.39 -25.19 0.14
CA LEU A 208 -15.78 -25.41 -0.28
C LEU A 208 -16.72 -24.30 0.21
N VAL A 209 -16.57 -23.87 1.46
CA VAL A 209 -17.37 -22.77 2.04
C VAL A 209 -17.07 -21.45 1.33
N PHE A 210 -15.79 -21.11 1.11
CA PHE A 210 -15.46 -19.90 0.37
C PHE A 210 -15.97 -19.94 -1.07
N ASN A 211 -15.95 -21.09 -1.72
CA ASN A 211 -16.51 -21.23 -3.06
C ASN A 211 -18.04 -21.11 -3.07
N GLU A 212 -18.72 -21.61 -2.04
CA GLU A 212 -20.18 -21.54 -1.93
C GLU A 212 -20.65 -20.09 -1.73
N PHE A 213 -19.99 -19.35 -0.84
CA PHE A 213 -20.35 -17.97 -0.51
C PHE A 213 -19.77 -16.95 -1.50
N ASP A 214 -18.62 -17.22 -2.09
CA ASP A 214 -17.96 -16.33 -3.03
C ASP A 214 -17.29 -17.07 -4.23
N PRO A 215 -18.09 -17.70 -5.10
CA PRO A 215 -17.59 -18.59 -6.16
C PRO A 215 -16.71 -17.89 -7.19
N LYS A 216 -16.85 -16.58 -7.35
CA LYS A 216 -16.11 -15.77 -8.34
C LYS A 216 -15.19 -14.73 -7.70
N GLY A 217 -15.08 -14.71 -6.37
CA GLY A 217 -14.30 -13.69 -5.68
C GLY A 217 -14.95 -12.31 -5.67
N THR A 218 -16.25 -12.19 -5.91
CA THR A 218 -16.97 -10.92 -6.09
C THR A 218 -18.00 -10.61 -5.01
N THR A 219 -18.55 -11.63 -4.33
CA THR A 219 -19.68 -11.48 -3.40
C THR A 219 -19.37 -10.52 -2.27
N PHE A 220 -18.22 -10.69 -1.60
CA PHE A 220 -17.81 -9.87 -0.45
C PHE A 220 -17.40 -8.44 -0.82
N ARG A 221 -17.16 -8.17 -2.11
CA ARG A 221 -16.72 -6.85 -2.61
C ARG A 221 -17.86 -6.00 -3.15
N TYR A 222 -18.77 -6.62 -3.88
CA TYR A 222 -19.80 -5.91 -4.64
C TYR A 222 -21.22 -6.10 -4.09
N GLY A 223 -21.35 -6.74 -2.92
CA GLY A 223 -22.64 -6.90 -2.24
C GLY A 223 -23.53 -7.98 -2.86
N GLY A 224 -23.03 -9.22 -2.94
CA GLY A 224 -23.82 -10.36 -3.40
C GLY A 224 -24.75 -10.92 -2.31
N ARG A 225 -25.78 -11.66 -2.73
CA ARG A 225 -26.66 -12.36 -1.79
C ARG A 225 -25.99 -13.65 -1.33
N ALA A 226 -25.76 -13.77 -0.02
CA ALA A 226 -25.31 -15.03 0.56
C ALA A 226 -26.35 -16.15 0.31
N PRO A 227 -25.93 -17.42 0.13
CA PRO A 227 -26.85 -18.54 -0.07
C PRO A 227 -27.84 -18.74 1.09
N ARG A 228 -27.40 -18.36 2.31
CA ARG A 228 -28.15 -18.45 3.56
C ARG A 228 -27.55 -17.50 4.60
N GLU A 229 -28.33 -17.21 5.63
CA GLU A 229 -27.84 -16.51 6.83
C GLU A 229 -26.96 -17.47 7.64
N VAL A 230 -25.79 -16.99 8.06
CA VAL A 230 -24.82 -17.75 8.85
C VAL A 230 -24.15 -16.87 9.87
N TRP A 231 -23.74 -17.48 10.98
CA TRP A 231 -22.82 -16.87 11.93
C TRP A 231 -21.38 -17.04 11.44
N VAL A 232 -20.62 -15.94 11.40
CA VAL A 232 -19.19 -15.95 11.09
C VAL A 232 -18.41 -15.67 12.36
N ASP A 233 -17.81 -16.71 12.93
CA ASP A 233 -16.87 -16.55 14.05
C ASP A 233 -15.49 -16.16 13.51
N VAL A 234 -15.18 -14.86 13.61
CA VAL A 234 -13.92 -14.28 13.13
C VAL A 234 -12.69 -14.80 13.88
N ARG A 235 -12.81 -15.23 15.14
CA ARG A 235 -11.72 -15.87 15.89
C ARG A 235 -11.44 -17.27 15.36
N HIS A 236 -12.51 -18.01 15.08
CA HIS A 236 -12.41 -19.36 14.55
C HIS A 236 -11.79 -19.37 13.14
N ILE A 237 -12.28 -18.51 12.23
CA ILE A 237 -11.75 -18.46 10.87
C ILE A 237 -10.28 -18.05 10.84
N LYS A 238 -9.85 -17.08 11.66
CA LYS A 238 -8.43 -16.71 11.80
C LYS A 238 -7.56 -17.91 12.20
N THR A 239 -8.04 -18.71 13.15
CA THR A 239 -7.34 -19.93 13.57
C THR A 239 -7.18 -20.92 12.42
N LEU A 240 -8.26 -21.20 11.69
CA LEU A 240 -8.25 -22.10 10.53
C LEU A 240 -7.34 -21.59 9.40
N MET A 241 -7.35 -20.29 9.13
CA MET A 241 -6.49 -19.67 8.12
C MET A 241 -5.01 -19.70 8.54
N GLY A 242 -4.71 -19.60 9.84
CA GLY A 242 -3.38 -19.84 10.38
C GLY A 242 -2.89 -21.28 10.11
N TRP A 243 -3.75 -22.29 10.28
CA TRP A 243 -3.41 -23.69 9.96
C TRP A 243 -3.22 -23.91 8.46
N MET A 244 -4.10 -23.33 7.63
CA MET A 244 -4.02 -23.41 6.18
C MET A 244 -2.70 -22.81 5.66
N SER A 245 -2.37 -21.58 6.07
CA SER A 245 -1.12 -20.90 5.68
C SER A 245 0.12 -21.72 6.05
N LYS A 246 0.21 -22.21 7.30
CA LYS A 246 1.30 -23.09 7.74
C LYS A 246 1.42 -24.36 6.90
N SER A 247 0.28 -24.98 6.55
CA SER A 247 0.25 -26.19 5.73
C SER A 247 0.80 -25.93 4.33
N PHE A 248 0.40 -24.82 3.71
CA PHE A 248 0.87 -24.39 2.40
C PHE A 248 2.36 -24.06 2.38
N ARG A 249 2.88 -23.33 3.38
CA ARG A 249 4.32 -23.09 3.51
C ARG A 249 5.12 -24.38 3.62
N ARG A 250 4.64 -25.35 4.40
CA ARG A 250 5.29 -26.65 4.55
C ARG A 250 5.37 -27.40 3.21
N ILE A 251 4.31 -27.34 2.41
CA ILE A 251 4.28 -27.92 1.05
C ILE A 251 5.27 -27.19 0.13
N GLY A 252 5.26 -25.85 0.15
CA GLY A 252 6.19 -25.02 -0.63
C GLY A 252 7.66 -25.30 -0.31
N ASN A 253 8.02 -25.30 0.97
CA ASN A 253 9.38 -25.59 1.44
C ASN A 253 9.86 -26.96 0.98
N ARG A 254 9.03 -28.00 1.11
CA ARG A 254 9.38 -29.35 0.67
C ARG A 254 9.65 -29.44 -0.83
N ARG A 255 8.90 -28.70 -1.67
CA ARG A 255 9.15 -28.65 -3.11
C ARG A 255 10.43 -27.93 -3.49
N LEU A 256 10.82 -26.93 -2.70
CA LEU A 256 12.09 -26.23 -2.86
C LEU A 256 13.28 -26.98 -2.22
N GLY A 257 13.04 -28.13 -1.58
CA GLY A 257 14.06 -28.88 -0.86
C GLY A 257 14.58 -28.18 0.41
N LEU A 258 13.81 -27.22 0.94
CA LEU A 258 14.13 -26.50 2.17
C LEU A 258 13.67 -27.32 3.39
N GLN A 259 14.41 -27.24 4.50
CA GLN A 259 14.03 -27.89 5.76
C GLN A 259 12.77 -27.22 6.35
N ASP A 260 11.86 -28.04 6.90
CA ASP A 260 10.74 -27.56 7.71
C ASP A 260 11.31 -27.00 9.03
N PHE A 261 11.15 -25.70 9.31
CA PHE A 261 11.36 -25.15 10.64
C PHE A 261 10.02 -25.20 11.40
N ASP A 262 10.01 -25.85 12.58
CA ASP A 262 8.83 -26.05 13.43
C ASP A 262 8.27 -24.75 14.04
#